data_AF-A0A2V6KJB9-F1
#
_entry.id   AF-A0A2V6KJB9-F1
#
_cell.length_a   1.000
_cell.length_b   1.000
_cell.length_c   1.000
_cell.angle_alpha   90.00
_cell.angle_beta   90.00
_cell.angle_gamma   90.00
#
_symmetry.space_group_name_H-M   'P 1'
#
loop_
_entity.id
_entity.type
_entity.pdbx_description
1 polymer ?
#
loop_
_entity_poly.entity_id
_entity_poly.type
_entity_poly.pdbx_seq_one_letter_code
_entity_poly.pdbx_strand_id
1 'polypeptide(L)' 'MLVKFWIGTSGFQYAEWKGKFYPEDLPAAKML' A
#
# COMPACT_ATOMS: atom_id res chain seq x y z
N MET A 1 -25.96 -15.04 13.42
CA MET A 1 -24.94 -13.98 13.50
C MET A 1 -24.04 -14.12 12.27
N LEU A 2 -24.07 -13.16 11.34
CA LEU A 2 -23.21 -13.19 10.15
C LEU A 2 -21.92 -12.43 10.48
N VAL A 3 -20.78 -13.14 10.48
CA VAL A 3 -19.45 -12.54 10.64
C VAL A 3 -18.95 -12.11 9.27
N LYS A 4 -18.55 -10.85 9.15
CA LYS A 4 -17.95 -10.30 7.94
C LYS A 4 -16.44 -10.46 8.06
N PHE A 5 -15.87 -11.40 7.32
CA PHE A 5 -14.42 -11.63 7.31
C PHE A 5 -13.76 -10.65 6.36
N TRP A 6 -12.87 -9.82 6.89
CA TRP A 6 -12.04 -8.92 6.11
C TRP A 6 -10.76 -9.66 5.75
N ILE A 7 -10.70 -10.15 4.52
CA ILE A 7 -9.51 -10.81 3.97
C ILE A 7 -8.69 -9.72 3.29
N GLY A 8 -7.49 -9.49 3.78
CA GLY A 8 -6.56 -8.50 3.25
C GLY A 8 -5.12 -8.86 3.60
N THR A 9 -4.17 -8.20 2.95
CA THR A 9 -2.74 -8.34 3.25
C THR A 9 -2.29 -7.22 4.19
N SER A 10 -1.23 -7.46 4.95
CA SER A 10 -0.64 -6.49 5.89
C SER A 10 0.16 -5.40 5.16
N GLY A 11 -0.47 -4.63 4.27
CA GLY A 11 0.14 -3.50 3.56
C GLY A 11 1.29 -3.86 2.59
N PHE A 12 1.56 -2.98 1.63
CA PHE A 12 2.66 -3.09 0.65
C PHE A 12 3.32 -1.72 0.37
N GLN A 13 2.96 -0.66 1.10
CA GLN A 13 3.42 0.71 0.86
C GLN A 13 4.74 0.96 1.58
N TYR A 14 5.83 0.42 1.04
CA TYR A 14 7.17 0.63 1.57
C TYR A 14 7.71 1.98 1.09
N ALA A 15 8.02 2.89 2.01
CA ALA A 15 8.50 4.23 1.68
C ALA A 15 9.84 4.20 0.95
N GLU A 16 10.66 3.18 1.22
CA GLU A 16 11.95 2.93 0.59
C GLU A 16 11.86 2.62 -0.91
N TRP A 17 10.66 2.33 -1.42
CA TRP A 17 10.45 2.13 -2.86
C TRP A 17 10.34 3.44 -3.63
N LYS A 18 10.11 4.59 -2.95
CA LYS A 18 10.21 5.90 -3.59
C LYS A 18 11.66 6.21 -3.97
N GLY A 19 11.85 6.82 -5.13
CA GLY A 19 13.16 7.09 -5.74
C GLY A 19 13.78 5.88 -6.44
N LYS A 20 13.54 4.65 -5.97
CA LYS A 20 14.02 3.41 -6.64
C LYS A 20 13.04 2.81 -7.64
N PHE A 21 11.76 2.79 -7.29
CA PHE A 21 10.71 2.13 -8.07
C PHE A 21 9.55 3.07 -8.38
N TYR A 22 9.16 3.91 -7.42
CA TYR A 22 8.16 4.95 -7.62
C TYR A 22 8.83 6.34 -7.65
N PRO A 23 8.26 7.32 -8.38
CA PRO A 23 8.70 8.71 -8.30
C PRO A 23 8.66 9.25 -6.87
N GLU A 24 9.62 10.12 -6.51
CA GLU A 24 9.72 10.68 -5.16
C GLU A 24 8.51 11.55 -4.77
N ASP A 25 7.93 12.24 -5.75
CA ASP A 25 6.76 13.10 -5.62
C ASP A 25 5.43 12.34 -5.69
N LEU A 26 5.45 11.01 -5.90
CA LEU A 26 4.23 10.21 -5.95
C LEU A 26 3.58 10.15 -4.55
N PRO A 27 2.30 10.51 -4.40
CA PRO A 27 1.58 10.34 -3.14
C PRO A 27 1.51 8.86 -2.75
N ALA A 28 1.69 8.54 -1.47
CA ALA A 28 1.67 7.14 -1.00
C ALA A 28 0.36 6.42 -1.35
N ALA A 29 -0.78 7.13 -1.33
CA ALA A 29 -2.07 6.60 -1.75
C ALA A 29 -2.14 6.14 -3.22
N LYS A 30 -1.15 6.49 -4.03
CA LYS A 30 -0.98 6.04 -5.42
C LYS A 30 0.16 5.05 -5.61
N MET A 31 0.89 4.71 -4.55
CA MET A 31 1.85 3.60 -4.55
C MET A 31 1.04 2.33 -4.38
N LEU A 32 0.35 1.91 -5.44
CA LEU A 32 -0.54 0.75 -5.48
C LEU A 32 -1.13 0.51 -6.87
#